data_AF-A0A936W7E4-F1
#
_entry.id   AF-A0A936W7E4-F1
#
_cell.length_a   1.000
_cell.length_b   1.000
_cell.length_c   1.000
_cell.angle_alpha   90.00
_cell.angle_beta   90.00
_cell.angle_gamma   90.00
#
_symmetry.space_group_name_H-M   'P 1'
#
loop_
_entity.id
_entity.type
_entity.pdbx_description
1 polymer ?
#
loop_
_entity_poly.entity_id
_entity_poly.type
_entity_poly.pdbx_seq_one_letter_code
_entity_poly.pdbx_strand_id
1 'polypeptide(L)'
;MNMLRTLSTAFAAGAFLFTNAQAVLEPPMRTIKGDKLEVTCLAMAPKGDRVLVGTSKGAYLYELETGKKLLTFPFNEDESSTVYSVAFNDNGEYVVLIGFTGKRAVFDVKSGKQDKDLMNHRWIPDPRALKGMGLATGNSTFDRFYQQSEATHNGVRAKAEKNGVVIFTDASGAEVQRLTYAENKDQHHRAPCLFTDAQFVTGTDDGRVIFYDLR
;
A
#
# COMPACT_ATOMS: atom_id res chain seq x y z
N MET A 1 14.28 64.91 -37.42
CA MET A 1 15.04 64.74 -36.15
C MET A 1 14.01 64.87 -35.03
N ASN A 2 13.46 63.87 -34.37
CA ASN A 2 13.86 62.48 -34.10
C ASN A 2 12.67 61.52 -34.25
N MET A 3 12.97 60.31 -34.71
CA MET A 3 12.06 59.15 -34.76
C MET A 3 11.66 58.70 -33.35
N LEU A 4 10.35 58.54 -33.12
CA LEU A 4 9.85 57.69 -32.04
C LEU A 4 9.84 56.24 -32.55
N ARG A 5 10.76 55.42 -32.03
CA ARG A 5 10.76 53.96 -32.20
C ARG A 5 9.79 53.36 -31.17
N THR A 6 8.64 52.89 -31.62
CA THR A 6 7.73 52.09 -30.79
C THR A 6 8.31 50.68 -30.66
N LEU A 7 8.63 50.24 -29.44
CA LEU A 7 9.11 48.88 -29.16
C LEU A 7 7.93 47.90 -29.28
N SER A 8 8.03 46.95 -30.20
CA SER A 8 7.18 45.75 -30.24
C SER A 8 7.88 44.63 -29.47
N THR A 9 7.33 44.25 -28.32
CA THR A 9 7.59 42.94 -27.72
C THR A 9 6.25 42.34 -27.32
N ALA A 10 5.67 41.58 -28.25
CA ALA A 10 4.61 40.64 -27.93
C ALA A 10 5.27 39.46 -27.21
N PHE A 11 5.20 39.43 -25.88
CA PHE A 11 5.51 38.24 -25.12
C PHE A 11 4.28 37.33 -25.20
N ALA A 12 4.22 36.48 -26.21
CA ALA A 12 3.24 35.41 -26.23
C ALA A 12 3.59 34.46 -25.08
N ALA A 13 2.85 34.57 -23.98
CA ALA A 13 2.85 33.55 -22.95
C ALA A 13 2.38 32.25 -23.60
N GLY A 14 3.34 31.39 -23.95
CA GLY A 14 3.05 30.00 -24.27
C GLY A 14 2.46 29.37 -23.02
N ALA A 15 1.13 29.31 -22.95
CA ALA A 15 0.44 28.44 -22.03
C ALA A 15 0.81 27.01 -22.45
N PHE A 16 1.84 26.45 -21.84
CA PHE A 16 2.05 25.02 -21.86
C PHE A 16 0.81 24.42 -21.19
N LEU A 17 -0.06 23.82 -22.00
CA LEU A 17 -1.02 22.85 -21.50
C LEU A 17 -0.20 21.67 -20.99
N PHE A 18 0.28 21.76 -19.75
CA PHE A 18 0.60 20.56 -19.00
C PHE A 18 -0.74 19.84 -18.86
N THR A 19 -0.97 18.86 -19.71
CA THR A 19 -1.77 17.73 -19.26
C THR A 19 -0.99 17.23 -18.04
N ASN A 20 -1.46 17.56 -16.83
CA ASN A 20 -0.90 16.97 -15.63
C ASN A 20 -1.15 15.48 -15.79
N ALA A 21 -0.17 14.75 -16.32
CA ALA A 21 -0.14 13.31 -16.25
C ALA A 21 -0.29 13.01 -14.76
N GLN A 22 -1.34 12.29 -14.40
CA GLN A 22 -1.65 12.01 -13.01
C GLN A 22 -2.14 10.58 -12.99
N ALA A 23 -1.57 9.77 -12.11
CA ALA A 23 -1.98 8.38 -11.95
C ALA A 23 -3.25 8.29 -11.11
N VAL A 24 -3.39 9.17 -10.12
CA VAL A 24 -4.46 9.13 -9.10
C VAL A 24 -5.00 10.52 -8.81
N LEU A 25 -6.30 10.66 -8.57
CA LEU A 25 -6.95 11.93 -8.26
C LEU A 25 -6.60 12.42 -6.85
N GLU A 26 -6.39 13.73 -6.70
CA GLU A 26 -6.16 14.40 -5.41
C GLU A 26 -7.27 15.43 -5.13
N PRO A 27 -7.71 15.59 -3.86
CA PRO A 27 -7.24 14.91 -2.65
C PRO A 27 -7.66 13.43 -2.59
N PRO A 28 -7.11 12.61 -1.66
CA PRO A 28 -7.56 11.23 -1.50
C PRO A 28 -9.06 11.16 -1.21
N MET A 29 -9.76 10.18 -1.79
CA MET A 29 -11.19 9.97 -1.58
C MET A 29 -11.48 9.59 -0.12
N ARG A 30 -10.62 8.77 0.48
CA ARG A 30 -10.83 8.22 1.83
C ARG A 30 -9.53 8.11 2.59
N THR A 31 -9.60 8.31 3.90
CA THR A 31 -8.54 7.94 4.83
C THR A 31 -9.14 7.22 6.03
N ILE A 32 -8.73 5.98 6.25
CA ILE A 32 -9.01 5.23 7.47
C ILE A 32 -7.88 5.54 8.46
N LYS A 33 -8.23 6.03 9.64
CA LYS A 33 -7.27 6.26 10.72
C LYS A 33 -7.25 5.04 11.64
N GLY A 34 -6.20 4.24 11.51
CA GLY A 34 -5.98 3.09 12.36
C GLY A 34 -5.34 3.44 13.70
N ASP A 35 -4.85 2.40 14.39
CA ASP A 35 -3.98 2.62 15.54
C ASP A 35 -2.65 3.20 15.06
N LYS A 36 -1.95 3.95 15.91
CA LYS A 36 -0.64 4.56 15.62
C LYS A 36 0.48 3.51 15.51
N LEU A 37 0.31 2.61 14.56
CA LEU A 37 1.22 1.54 14.20
C LEU A 37 1.43 1.62 12.70
N GLU A 38 2.65 1.37 12.29
CA GLU A 38 3.02 1.35 10.90
C GLU A 38 2.18 0.35 10.08
N VAL A 39 1.68 0.83 8.94
CA VAL A 39 1.07 -0.03 7.93
C VAL A 39 2.17 -0.68 7.10
N THR A 40 2.29 -2.01 7.20
CA THR A 40 3.37 -2.77 6.55
C THR A 40 2.92 -3.47 5.27
N CYS A 41 1.65 -3.85 5.20
CA CYS A 41 1.03 -4.48 4.04
C CYS A 41 -0.49 -4.32 4.08
N LEU A 42 -1.13 -4.48 2.92
CA LEU A 42 -2.55 -4.29 2.69
C LEU A 42 -3.11 -5.43 1.83
N ALA A 43 -4.37 -5.79 2.07
CA ALA A 43 -5.15 -6.61 1.16
C ALA A 43 -6.60 -6.10 1.12
N MET A 44 -7.18 -6.03 -0.07
CA MET A 44 -8.62 -5.78 -0.23
C MET A 44 -9.38 -7.09 -0.10
N ALA A 45 -10.52 -7.06 0.60
CA ALA A 45 -11.42 -8.19 0.58
C ALA A 45 -11.97 -8.40 -0.84
N PRO A 46 -12.26 -9.65 -1.27
CA PRO A 46 -12.76 -9.93 -2.62
C PRO A 46 -14.04 -9.17 -3.00
N LYS A 47 -14.88 -8.85 -2.01
CA LYS A 47 -16.11 -8.06 -2.20
C LYS A 47 -15.86 -6.56 -2.31
N GLY A 48 -14.62 -6.09 -2.09
CA GLY A 48 -14.27 -4.67 -2.10
C GLY A 48 -14.87 -3.87 -0.94
N ASP A 49 -15.41 -4.52 0.10
CA ASP A 49 -16.12 -3.88 1.22
C ASP A 49 -15.23 -3.65 2.46
N ARG A 50 -14.09 -4.32 2.51
CA ARG A 50 -13.18 -4.34 3.66
C ARG A 50 -11.73 -4.29 3.23
N VAL A 51 -10.87 -3.80 4.12
CA VAL A 51 -9.42 -3.82 3.97
C VAL A 51 -8.78 -4.51 5.17
N LEU A 52 -7.83 -5.39 4.90
CA LEU A 52 -6.96 -6.00 5.89
C LEU A 52 -5.62 -5.25 5.90
N VAL A 53 -5.23 -4.81 7.08
CA VAL A 53 -4.09 -3.92 7.31
C VAL A 53 -3.09 -4.64 8.19
N GLY A 54 -1.96 -5.05 7.63
CA GLY A 54 -0.84 -5.62 8.37
C GLY A 54 -0.04 -4.54 9.11
N THR A 55 0.45 -4.89 10.30
CA THR A 55 1.16 -4.00 11.22
C THR A 55 2.29 -4.74 11.95
N SER A 56 3.02 -4.01 12.80
CA SER A 56 3.98 -4.55 13.77
C SER A 56 3.38 -5.26 14.98
N LYS A 57 2.06 -5.50 15.01
CA LYS A 57 1.36 -6.22 16.11
C LYS A 57 0.33 -7.24 15.62
N GLY A 58 0.34 -7.59 14.35
CA GLY A 58 -0.70 -8.38 13.71
C GLY A 58 -1.39 -7.63 12.59
N ALA A 59 -2.64 -7.97 12.32
CA ALA A 59 -3.44 -7.30 11.29
C ALA A 59 -4.79 -6.85 11.81
N TYR A 60 -5.30 -5.77 11.22
CA TYR A 60 -6.60 -5.19 11.55
C TYR A 60 -7.51 -5.23 10.33
N LEU A 61 -8.74 -5.66 10.53
CA LEU A 61 -9.77 -5.66 9.50
C LEU A 61 -10.63 -4.41 9.68
N TYR A 62 -10.76 -3.60 8.64
CA TYR A 62 -11.64 -2.44 8.63
C TYR A 62 -12.73 -2.61 7.59
N GLU A 63 -13.93 -2.15 7.93
CA GLU A 63 -15.00 -1.88 6.98
C GLU A 63 -14.67 -0.59 6.23
N LEU A 64 -14.73 -0.62 4.89
CA LEU A 64 -14.39 0.55 4.10
C LEU A 64 -15.41 1.65 4.32
N GLU A 65 -16.70 1.37 4.14
CA GLU A 65 -17.79 2.35 4.13
C GLU A 65 -17.73 3.28 5.35
N THR A 66 -17.62 2.71 6.55
CA THR A 66 -17.63 3.45 7.82
C THR A 66 -16.23 3.77 8.35
N GLY A 67 -15.18 3.10 7.83
CA GLY A 67 -13.84 3.15 8.39
C GLY A 67 -13.71 2.44 9.75
N LYS A 68 -14.73 1.69 10.19
CA LYS A 68 -14.75 1.03 11.49
C LYS A 68 -13.81 -0.18 11.50
N LYS A 69 -12.99 -0.30 12.54
CA LYS A 69 -12.24 -1.53 12.83
C LYS A 69 -13.21 -2.62 13.26
N LEU A 70 -13.28 -3.69 12.48
CA LEU A 70 -14.15 -4.85 12.71
C LEU A 70 -13.46 -5.88 13.60
N LEU A 71 -12.21 -6.22 13.29
CA LEU A 71 -11.46 -7.29 13.96
C LEU A 71 -9.99 -6.94 14.10
N THR A 72 -9.37 -7.59 15.10
CA THR A 72 -7.94 -7.61 15.32
C THR A 72 -7.46 -9.05 15.29
N PHE A 73 -6.43 -9.32 14.50
CA PHE A 73 -5.79 -10.62 14.36
C PHE A 73 -4.37 -10.54 14.93
N PRO A 74 -4.15 -10.99 16.17
CA PRO A 74 -2.83 -10.98 16.77
C PRO A 74 -1.87 -11.88 16.00
N PHE A 75 -0.65 -11.41 15.77
CA PHE A 75 0.41 -12.22 15.17
C PHE A 75 1.72 -11.95 15.89
N ASN A 76 2.16 -12.95 16.64
CA ASN A 76 3.43 -12.90 17.35
C ASN A 76 4.32 -13.97 16.75
N GLU A 77 5.42 -13.60 16.13
CA GLU A 77 6.43 -14.54 15.65
C GLU A 77 7.48 -14.68 16.75
N ASP A 78 8.32 -13.63 16.92
CA ASP A 78 9.37 -13.47 17.94
C ASP A 78 9.45 -11.99 18.44
N GLU A 79 10.57 -11.56 19.04
CA GLU A 79 10.79 -10.18 19.56
C GLU A 79 10.58 -9.07 18.51
N SER A 80 10.63 -9.40 17.21
CA SER A 80 10.26 -8.51 16.10
C SER A 80 9.00 -9.04 15.38
N SER A 81 7.84 -8.84 16.00
CA SER A 81 6.56 -9.34 15.51
C SER A 81 5.97 -8.46 14.40
N THR A 82 6.56 -8.45 13.21
CA THR A 82 5.99 -7.73 12.05
C THR A 82 5.25 -8.67 11.12
N VAL A 83 4.04 -8.30 10.67
CA VAL A 83 3.35 -8.99 9.59
C VAL A 83 3.93 -8.55 8.25
N TYR A 84 4.40 -9.51 7.45
CA TYR A 84 5.07 -9.26 6.17
C TYR A 84 4.12 -9.32 4.98
N SER A 85 3.10 -10.17 5.08
CA SER A 85 2.09 -10.30 4.06
C SER A 85 0.75 -10.66 4.70
N VAL A 86 -0.30 -10.13 4.10
CA VAL A 86 -1.69 -10.42 4.44
C VAL A 86 -2.46 -10.75 3.17
N ALA A 87 -3.41 -11.67 3.27
CA ALA A 87 -4.32 -11.96 2.17
C ALA A 87 -5.66 -12.49 2.70
N PHE A 88 -6.70 -12.32 1.90
CA PHE A 88 -7.95 -13.06 2.02
C PHE A 88 -7.88 -14.33 1.19
N ASN A 89 -8.65 -15.34 1.56
CA ASN A 89 -9.04 -16.37 0.60
C ASN A 89 -10.09 -15.83 -0.39
N ASP A 90 -10.35 -16.57 -1.47
CA ASP A 90 -11.19 -16.11 -2.59
C ASP A 90 -12.62 -15.71 -2.19
N ASN A 91 -13.19 -16.35 -1.16
CA ASN A 91 -14.54 -16.03 -0.68
C ASN A 91 -14.55 -14.97 0.45
N GLY A 92 -13.38 -14.57 0.96
CA GLY A 92 -13.21 -13.57 2.01
C GLY A 92 -13.65 -13.98 3.41
N GLU A 93 -13.83 -15.29 3.65
CA GLU A 93 -14.20 -15.85 4.97
C GLU A 93 -12.99 -16.11 5.85
N TYR A 94 -11.80 -16.25 5.26
CA TYR A 94 -10.55 -16.46 5.96
C TYR A 94 -9.52 -15.42 5.55
N VAL A 95 -8.64 -15.11 6.48
CA VAL A 95 -7.43 -14.32 6.22
C VAL A 95 -6.20 -15.09 6.65
N VAL A 96 -5.10 -14.87 5.95
CA VAL A 96 -3.78 -15.36 6.34
C VAL A 96 -2.88 -14.18 6.66
N LEU A 97 -2.12 -14.34 7.74
CA LEU A 97 -0.99 -13.48 8.10
C LEU A 97 0.28 -14.32 7.95
N ILE A 98 1.28 -13.74 7.30
CA ILE A 98 2.58 -14.39 7.07
C ILE A 98 3.68 -13.51 7.66
N GLY A 99 4.53 -14.14 8.46
CA GLY A 99 5.70 -13.54 9.09
C GLY A 99 6.98 -13.76 8.30
N PHE A 100 8.07 -13.17 8.79
CA PHE A 100 9.39 -13.23 8.16
C PHE A 100 9.95 -14.65 8.10
N THR A 101 9.79 -15.42 9.18
CA THR A 101 10.37 -16.77 9.30
C THR A 101 9.58 -17.81 8.53
N GLY A 102 8.52 -17.39 7.82
CA GLY A 102 7.57 -18.26 7.16
C GLY A 102 6.48 -18.78 8.10
N LYS A 103 6.36 -18.21 9.31
CA LYS A 103 5.20 -18.45 10.17
C LYS A 103 3.94 -18.00 9.45
N ARG A 104 2.90 -18.83 9.51
CA ARG A 104 1.59 -18.55 8.93
C ARG A 104 0.55 -18.70 10.02
N ALA A 105 -0.42 -17.78 10.05
CA ALA A 105 -1.58 -17.87 10.91
C ALA A 105 -2.83 -17.57 10.09
N VAL A 106 -3.87 -18.37 10.27
CA VAL A 106 -5.14 -18.25 9.56
C VAL A 106 -6.22 -17.91 10.54
N PHE A 107 -7.10 -16.99 10.17
CA PHE A 107 -8.19 -16.56 11.03
C PHE A 107 -9.50 -16.59 10.26
N ASP A 108 -10.54 -17.08 10.94
CA ASP A 108 -11.91 -16.98 10.48
C ASP A 108 -12.40 -15.54 10.68
N VAL A 109 -12.87 -14.91 9.59
CA VAL A 109 -13.26 -13.51 9.55
C VAL A 109 -14.60 -13.26 10.25
N LYS A 110 -15.41 -14.28 10.47
CA LYS A 110 -16.70 -14.14 11.15
C LYS A 110 -16.54 -14.08 12.67
N SER A 111 -15.67 -14.93 13.21
CA SER A 111 -15.47 -15.12 14.64
C SER A 111 -14.23 -14.41 15.18
N GLY A 112 -13.30 -14.03 14.31
CA GLY A 112 -11.99 -13.49 14.68
C GLY A 112 -11.04 -14.54 15.26
N LYS A 113 -11.43 -15.82 15.29
CA LYS A 113 -10.64 -16.87 15.92
C LYS A 113 -9.62 -17.44 14.94
N GLN A 114 -8.44 -17.76 15.48
CA GLN A 114 -7.41 -18.45 14.73
C GLN A 114 -7.85 -19.89 14.45
N ASP A 115 -7.76 -20.30 13.19
CA ASP A 115 -7.75 -21.71 12.82
C ASP A 115 -6.30 -22.23 12.91
N LYS A 116 -6.09 -23.21 13.78
CA LYS A 116 -4.77 -23.80 14.01
C LYS A 116 -4.46 -24.95 13.05
N ASP A 117 -5.48 -25.48 12.38
CA ASP A 117 -5.28 -26.55 11.40
C ASP A 117 -5.05 -25.96 10.01
N LEU A 118 -3.80 -25.57 9.76
CA LEU A 118 -3.37 -25.05 8.46
C LEU A 118 -3.54 -26.06 7.32
N MET A 119 -3.67 -27.36 7.59
CA MET A 119 -3.77 -28.39 6.55
C MET A 119 -5.10 -28.32 5.79
N ASN A 120 -6.15 -27.79 6.41
CA ASN A 120 -7.44 -27.55 5.76
C ASN A 120 -7.41 -26.34 4.80
N HIS A 121 -6.39 -25.49 4.88
CA HIS A 121 -6.26 -24.26 4.11
C HIS A 121 -5.28 -24.41 2.94
N ARG A 122 -5.61 -25.30 1.99
CA ARG A 122 -4.73 -25.68 0.85
C ARG A 122 -4.40 -24.55 -0.12
N TRP A 123 -5.14 -23.44 -0.06
CA TRP A 123 -4.88 -22.21 -0.82
C TRP A 123 -3.64 -21.46 -0.31
N ILE A 124 -3.17 -21.78 0.90
CA ILE A 124 -1.98 -21.18 1.50
C ILE A 124 -0.78 -22.05 1.10
N PRO A 125 0.23 -21.48 0.42
CA PRO A 125 1.44 -22.22 0.09
C PRO A 125 2.15 -22.77 1.33
N ASP A 126 2.81 -23.92 1.19
CA ASP A 126 3.65 -24.46 2.25
C ASP A 126 4.85 -23.53 2.54
N PRO A 127 5.48 -23.60 3.72
CA PRO A 127 6.55 -22.67 4.10
C PRO A 127 7.74 -22.67 3.14
N ARG A 128 8.03 -23.79 2.46
CA ARG A 128 9.14 -23.88 1.50
C ARG A 128 8.80 -23.16 0.21
N ALA A 129 7.53 -23.26 -0.23
CA ALA A 129 7.03 -22.55 -1.40
C ALA A 129 6.97 -21.03 -1.17
N LEU A 130 6.72 -20.56 0.07
CA LEU A 130 6.75 -19.13 0.40
C LEU A 130 8.08 -18.46 0.04
N LYS A 131 9.22 -19.15 0.25
CA LYS A 131 10.54 -18.65 -0.14
C LYS A 131 10.69 -18.49 -1.66
N GLY A 132 9.96 -19.28 -2.44
CA GLY A 132 9.94 -19.24 -3.90
C GLY A 132 8.97 -18.20 -4.49
N MET A 133 8.09 -17.60 -3.68
CA MET A 133 7.14 -16.57 -4.13
C MET A 133 7.80 -15.21 -4.42
N GLY A 134 9.13 -15.12 -4.36
CA GLY A 134 9.85 -13.86 -4.53
C GLY A 134 9.62 -12.89 -3.37
N LEU A 135 9.15 -13.39 -2.21
CA LEU A 135 9.10 -12.57 -1.02
C LEU A 135 10.52 -12.08 -0.72
N ALA A 136 10.72 -10.76 -0.65
CA ALA A 136 12.02 -10.18 -0.31
C ALA A 136 12.40 -10.58 1.13
N THR A 137 13.25 -11.61 1.28
CA THR A 137 13.72 -12.11 2.59
C THR A 137 15.20 -11.77 2.88
N GLY A 138 15.80 -10.85 2.11
CA GLY A 138 17.25 -10.59 2.14
C GLY A 138 17.71 -9.72 3.30
N ASN A 139 18.07 -10.34 4.43
CA ASN A 139 18.53 -9.78 5.72
C ASN A 139 19.02 -8.31 5.82
N SER A 140 18.37 -7.62 6.76
CA SER A 140 18.81 -6.48 7.55
C SER A 140 17.99 -6.54 8.83
N THR A 141 18.60 -6.37 10.00
CA THR A 141 17.89 -6.35 11.30
C THR A 141 17.10 -5.05 11.51
N PHE A 142 17.28 -4.07 10.62
CA PHE A 142 16.68 -2.74 10.69
C PHE A 142 15.76 -2.43 9.51
N ASP A 143 16.04 -2.97 8.32
CA ASP A 143 15.14 -2.80 7.19
C ASP A 143 13.97 -3.78 7.33
N ARG A 144 12.83 -3.24 7.74
CA ARG A 144 11.55 -3.92 7.58
C ARG A 144 11.36 -4.16 6.08
N PHE A 145 11.19 -5.42 5.68
CA PHE A 145 11.06 -5.76 4.26
C PHE A 145 9.63 -5.54 3.81
N TYR A 146 9.42 -4.57 2.92
CA TYR A 146 8.11 -4.28 2.36
C TYR A 146 7.91 -5.05 1.05
N GLN A 147 7.06 -6.07 1.11
CA GLN A 147 6.71 -6.90 -0.04
C GLN A 147 5.89 -6.13 -1.08
N GLN A 148 5.16 -5.10 -0.63
CA GLN A 148 4.27 -4.29 -1.45
C GLN A 148 4.84 -2.90 -1.68
N SER A 149 6.17 -2.74 -1.79
CA SER A 149 6.78 -1.43 -2.05
C SER A 149 6.58 -0.94 -3.48
N GLU A 150 6.06 -1.78 -4.37
CA GLU A 150 5.68 -1.39 -5.72
C GLU A 150 4.45 -2.16 -6.21
N ALA A 151 3.70 -1.55 -7.11
CA ALA A 151 2.58 -2.18 -7.79
C ALA A 151 2.44 -1.60 -9.20
N THR A 152 1.80 -2.33 -10.11
CA THR A 152 1.54 -1.86 -11.48
C THR A 152 0.08 -2.10 -11.85
N HIS A 153 -0.52 -1.13 -12.52
CA HIS A 153 -1.88 -1.20 -13.03
C HIS A 153 -1.98 -0.40 -14.33
N ASN A 154 -2.50 -1.02 -15.40
CA ASN A 154 -2.70 -0.39 -16.71
C ASN A 154 -1.47 0.38 -17.25
N GLY A 155 -0.28 -0.18 -17.08
CA GLY A 155 0.97 0.43 -17.55
C GLY A 155 1.52 1.56 -16.68
N VAL A 156 0.83 1.91 -15.58
CA VAL A 156 1.34 2.81 -14.54
C VAL A 156 1.93 1.99 -13.41
N ARG A 157 3.14 2.33 -12.98
CA ARG A 157 3.81 1.71 -11.84
C ARG A 157 3.88 2.70 -10.68
N ALA A 158 3.36 2.31 -9.52
CA ALA A 158 3.59 3.01 -8.26
C ALA A 158 4.76 2.35 -7.52
N LYS A 159 5.68 3.15 -6.99
CA LYS A 159 6.81 2.67 -6.19
C LYS A 159 7.01 3.57 -4.98
N ALA A 160 6.99 2.96 -3.81
CA ALA A 160 7.36 3.60 -2.55
C ALA A 160 8.87 3.79 -2.46
N GLU A 161 9.25 4.97 -2.00
CA GLU A 161 10.62 5.42 -1.81
C GLU A 161 10.84 5.84 -0.35
N LYS A 162 12.06 6.28 -0.03
CA LYS A 162 12.40 6.85 1.28
C LYS A 162 11.57 8.09 1.60
N ASN A 163 11.47 8.40 2.89
CA ASN A 163 10.88 9.64 3.41
C ASN A 163 9.43 9.85 3.01
N GLY A 164 8.62 8.77 3.01
CA GLY A 164 7.18 8.86 2.76
C GLY A 164 6.82 9.24 1.34
N VAL A 165 7.61 8.84 0.35
CA VAL A 165 7.34 9.19 -1.05
C VAL A 165 6.77 7.99 -1.79
N VAL A 166 5.77 8.21 -2.64
CA VAL A 166 5.35 7.26 -3.68
C VAL A 166 5.47 7.94 -5.04
N ILE A 167 6.25 7.35 -5.93
CA ILE A 167 6.46 7.80 -7.31
C ILE A 167 5.62 6.93 -8.24
N PHE A 168 4.84 7.58 -9.11
CA PHE A 168 4.14 6.93 -10.21
C PHE A 168 4.91 7.17 -11.50
N THR A 169 5.18 6.11 -12.25
CA THR A 169 5.80 6.18 -13.57
C THR A 169 4.91 5.54 -14.64
N ASP A 170 4.93 6.07 -15.86
CA ASP A 170 4.29 5.42 -17.01
C ASP A 170 5.09 4.21 -17.52
N ALA A 171 4.61 3.59 -18.61
CA ALA A 171 5.24 2.41 -19.22
C ALA A 171 6.64 2.68 -19.81
N SER A 172 6.99 3.95 -20.07
CA SER A 172 8.33 4.35 -20.49
C SER A 172 9.30 4.53 -19.31
N GLY A 173 8.77 4.54 -18.08
CA GLY A 173 9.50 4.83 -16.85
C GLY A 173 9.56 6.31 -16.50
N ALA A 174 8.86 7.18 -17.24
CA ALA A 174 8.80 8.60 -16.93
C ALA A 174 7.92 8.85 -15.69
N GLU A 175 8.38 9.67 -14.75
CA GLU A 175 7.59 10.10 -13.60
C GLU A 175 6.36 10.90 -14.06
N VAL A 176 5.18 10.42 -13.71
CA VAL A 176 3.91 11.08 -14.00
C VAL A 176 3.32 11.73 -12.75
N GLN A 177 3.55 11.19 -11.56
CA GLN A 177 3.06 11.80 -10.32
C GLN A 177 3.93 11.43 -9.13
N ARG A 178 3.93 12.28 -8.11
CA ARG A 178 4.61 12.06 -6.84
C ARG A 178 3.70 12.43 -5.68
N LEU A 179 3.51 11.49 -4.76
CA LEU A 179 2.82 11.72 -3.48
C LEU A 179 3.84 11.74 -2.35
N THR A 180 3.65 12.65 -1.39
CA THR A 180 4.52 12.78 -0.21
C THR A 180 3.67 12.75 1.07
N TYR A 181 4.03 11.87 2.00
CA TYR A 181 3.38 11.67 3.29
C TYR A 181 4.31 12.18 4.39
N ALA A 182 4.13 13.44 4.79
CA ALA A 182 4.97 14.09 5.80
C ALA A 182 4.86 13.44 7.19
N GLU A 183 3.78 12.69 7.44
CA GLU A 183 3.61 11.87 8.63
C GLU A 183 4.62 10.73 8.71
N ASN A 184 5.11 10.23 7.57
CA ASN A 184 6.09 9.14 7.51
C ASN A 184 7.48 9.65 7.93
N LYS A 185 7.76 9.56 9.22
CA LYS A 185 9.02 9.99 9.84
C LYS A 185 10.10 8.93 9.74
N ASP A 186 9.70 7.68 9.63
CA ASP A 186 10.63 6.58 9.53
C ASP A 186 11.20 6.46 8.11
N GLN A 187 12.52 6.66 8.00
CA GLN A 187 13.21 6.61 6.71
C GLN A 187 13.29 5.18 6.13
N HIS A 188 13.11 4.17 6.98
CA HIS A 188 13.04 2.79 6.56
C HIS A 188 11.62 2.43 6.09
N HIS A 189 10.58 3.19 6.48
CA HIS A 189 9.22 2.92 5.98
C HIS A 189 9.12 3.04 4.47
N ARG A 190 8.58 1.98 3.84
CA ARG A 190 8.07 2.03 2.46
C ARG A 190 6.59 1.78 2.55
N ALA A 191 5.82 2.79 2.16
CA ALA A 191 4.38 2.69 2.12
C ALA A 191 3.96 1.52 1.23
N PRO A 192 3.05 0.63 1.66
CA PRO A 192 2.54 -0.38 0.76
C PRO A 192 1.81 0.28 -0.40
N CYS A 193 1.99 -0.27 -1.59
CA CYS A 193 1.40 0.17 -2.84
C CYS A 193 0.46 -0.96 -3.29
N LEU A 194 -0.82 -0.65 -3.40
CA LEU A 194 -1.84 -1.60 -3.83
C LEU A 194 -2.75 -0.93 -4.85
N PHE A 195 -2.90 -1.56 -6.01
CA PHE A 195 -3.92 -1.18 -6.98
C PHE A 195 -5.12 -2.11 -6.87
N THR A 196 -6.31 -1.54 -6.99
CA THR A 196 -7.54 -2.22 -7.40
C THR A 196 -7.89 -1.76 -8.81
N ASP A 197 -9.01 -2.23 -9.34
CA ASP A 197 -9.50 -1.79 -10.66
C ASP A 197 -9.85 -0.30 -10.72
N ALA A 198 -10.12 0.33 -9.58
CA ALA A 198 -10.58 1.72 -9.51
C ALA A 198 -9.73 2.61 -8.62
N GLN A 199 -8.86 2.04 -7.78
CA GLN A 199 -8.17 2.80 -6.73
C GLN A 199 -6.70 2.43 -6.59
N PHE A 200 -5.93 3.42 -6.15
CA PHE A 200 -4.65 3.19 -5.51
C PHE A 200 -4.81 3.32 -4.00
N VAL A 201 -4.28 2.35 -3.25
CA VAL A 201 -4.34 2.29 -1.80
C VAL A 201 -2.93 2.22 -1.24
N THR A 202 -2.69 3.01 -0.21
CA THR A 202 -1.41 3.04 0.49
C THR A 202 -1.56 3.22 1.99
N GLY A 203 -0.43 3.13 2.71
CA GLY A 203 -0.40 3.21 4.17
C GLY A 203 0.77 4.03 4.71
N THR A 204 0.60 4.57 5.92
CA THR A 204 1.58 5.43 6.59
C THR A 204 2.19 4.76 7.82
N ASP A 205 3.31 5.30 8.33
CA ASP A 205 3.93 4.80 9.57
C ASP A 205 3.10 5.14 10.82
N ASP A 206 2.21 6.13 10.73
CA ASP A 206 1.26 6.53 11.78
C ASP A 206 -0.09 5.81 11.70
N GLY A 207 -0.22 4.81 10.83
CA GLY A 207 -1.36 3.88 10.81
C GLY A 207 -2.55 4.30 9.97
N ARG A 208 -2.37 5.27 9.05
CA ARG A 208 -3.41 5.63 8.09
C ARG A 208 -3.39 4.69 6.90
N VAL A 209 -4.57 4.39 6.40
CA VAL A 209 -4.77 3.77 5.08
C VAL A 209 -5.47 4.79 4.20
N ILE A 210 -4.84 5.14 3.08
CA ILE A 210 -5.24 6.25 2.22
C ILE A 210 -5.63 5.69 0.85
N PHE A 211 -6.78 6.13 0.35
CA PHE A 211 -7.37 5.66 -0.90
C PHE A 211 -7.47 6.83 -1.87
N TYR A 212 -6.98 6.63 -3.08
CA TYR A 212 -7.06 7.57 -4.19
C TYR A 212 -7.79 6.90 -5.35
N ASP A 213 -8.69 7.63 -6.01
CA ASP A 213 -9.27 7.17 -7.27
C ASP A 213 -8.22 7.20 -8.38
N LEU A 214 -8.26 6.23 -9.28
CA LEU A 214 -7.44 6.25 -10.49
C LEU A 214 -8.00 7.28 -11.48
N ARG A 215 -7.10 7.83 -12.31
CA ARG A 215 -7.44 8.81 -13.35
C ARG A 215 -7.79 8.16 -14.69
#